data_AF-A0A951YFA8-F1
#
_entry.id   AF-A0A951YFA8-F1
#
_cell.length_a   1.000
_cell.length_b   1.000
_cell.length_c   1.000
_cell.angle_alpha   90.00
_cell.angle_beta   90.00
_cell.angle_gamma   90.00
#
_symmetry.space_group_name_H-M   'P 1'
#
loop_
_entity.id
_entity.type
_entity.pdbx_description
1 polymer ?
#
loop_
_entity_poly.entity_id
_entity_poly.type
_entity_poly.pdbx_seq_one_letter_code
_entity_poly.pdbx_strand_id
1 'polypeptide(L)' 'MDTIDFHRRWPELKQQVKAEYPDIEEQDLDYELGKELELLKRLQEKTGKTREEIFNWLHIMG' A
#
# COMPACT_ATOMS: atom_id res chain seq x y z
N MET A 1 1.54 12.57 8.32
CA MET A 1 1.23 11.21 8.80
C MET A 1 2.56 10.61 9.22
N ASP A 2 2.73 10.28 10.49
CA ASP A 2 3.95 9.62 10.96
C ASP A 2 4.07 8.24 10.31
N THR A 3 5.24 7.94 9.74
CA THR A 3 5.57 6.66 9.07
C THR A 3 5.31 5.43 9.95
N ILE A 4 5.28 5.64 11.27
CA ILE A 4 4.97 4.64 12.31
C ILE A 4 3.49 4.22 12.28
N ASP A 5 2.56 5.14 12.03
CA ASP A 5 1.13 4.83 11.98
C ASP A 5 0.77 4.04 10.72
N PHE A 6 1.38 4.41 9.59
CA PHE A 6 1.25 3.68 8.33
C PHE A 6 1.75 2.24 8.46
N HIS A 7 2.94 2.01 9.04
CA HIS A 7 3.47 0.66 9.26
C HIS A 7 2.51 -0.19 10.10
N ARG A 8 1.92 0.39 11.15
CA ARG A 8 0.98 -0.31 12.05
C ARG A 8 -0.28 -0.73 11.31
N ARG A 9 -0.81 0.11 10.42
CA ARG A 9 -2.03 -0.14 9.63
C ARG A 9 -1.77 -0.99 8.38
N TRP A 10 -0.52 -1.07 7.91
CA TRP A 10 -0.14 -1.78 6.70
C TRP A 10 -0.60 -3.25 6.63
N PRO A 11 -0.51 -4.07 7.69
CA PRO A 11 -1.01 -5.45 7.65
C PRO A 11 -2.50 -5.59 7.34
N GLU A 12 -3.33 -4.64 7.79
CA GLU A 12 -4.77 -4.60 7.50
C GLU A 12 -5.01 -4.13 6.06
N LEU A 13 -4.35 -3.04 5.67
CA LEU A 13 -4.40 -2.50 4.30
C LEU A 13 -3.96 -3.56 3.27
N LYS A 14 -2.92 -4.34 3.59
CA LYS A 14 -2.41 -5.44 2.77
C LYS A 14 -3.45 -6.52 2.51
N GLN A 15 -4.31 -6.84 3.49
CA GLN A 15 -5.41 -7.79 3.28
C GLN A 15 -6.46 -7.24 2.32
N GLN A 16 -6.81 -5.96 2.45
CA GLN A 16 -7.72 -5.28 1.52
C GLN A 16 -7.14 -5.25 0.10
N VAL A 17 -5.84 -4.96 -0.04
CA VAL A 17 -5.15 -4.96 -1.34
C VAL A 17 -5.21 -6.34 -1.98
N LYS A 18 -4.89 -7.41 -1.24
CA LYS A 18 -4.97 -8.79 -1.73
C LYS A 18 -6.39 -9.23 -2.09
N ALA A 19 -7.40 -8.74 -1.36
CA ALA A 19 -8.79 -9.07 -1.63
C ALA A 19 -9.28 -8.46 -2.96
N GLU A 20 -8.86 -7.24 -3.29
CA GLU A 20 -9.23 -6.59 -4.55
C GLU A 20 -8.29 -6.94 -5.71
N TYR A 21 -7.01 -7.20 -5.43
CA TYR A 21 -5.98 -7.50 -6.42
C TYR A 21 -5.33 -8.85 -6.13
N PRO A 22 -5.97 -9.97 -6.55
CA PRO A 22 -5.46 -11.31 -6.32
C PRO A 22 -4.13 -11.60 -7.06
N ASP A 23 -3.82 -10.85 -8.11
CA ASP A 23 -2.55 -10.89 -8.83
C ASP A 23 -1.36 -10.30 -8.03
N ILE A 24 -1.64 -9.57 -6.96
CA ILE A 24 -0.59 -9.00 -6.10
C ILE A 24 -0.19 -10.02 -5.04
N GLU A 25 1.08 -10.40 -5.05
CA GLU A 25 1.60 -11.37 -4.12
C GLU A 25 2.01 -10.74 -2.78
N GLU A 26 2.18 -11.58 -1.77
CA GLU A 26 2.60 -11.13 -0.43
C GLU A 26 3.92 -10.36 -0.44
N GLN A 27 4.84 -10.78 -1.31
CA GLN A 27 6.16 -10.20 -1.51
C GLN A 27 6.14 -8.82 -2.16
N ASP A 28 5.13 -8.54 -3.01
CA ASP A 28 4.96 -7.22 -3.63
C ASP A 28 4.50 -6.17 -2.60
N LEU A 29 3.85 -6.65 -1.53
CA LEU A 29 3.31 -5.86 -0.42
C LEU A 29 4.25 -5.88 0.79
N ASP A 30 5.52 -6.22 0.59
CA ASP A 30 6.52 -6.13 1.64
C ASP A 30 6.92 -4.66 1.85
N TYR A 31 6.80 -4.20 3.10
CA TYR A 31 7.05 -2.82 3.48
C TYR A 31 8.13 -2.76 4.56
N GLU A 32 9.19 -2.01 4.27
CA GLU A 32 10.27 -1.72 5.20
C GLU A 32 10.26 -0.23 5.57
N LEU A 33 10.59 0.10 6.82
CA LEU A 33 10.61 1.48 7.30
C LEU A 33 11.53 2.34 6.40
N GLY A 34 10.98 3.42 5.83
CA GLY A 34 11.71 4.29 4.89
C GLY A 34 11.62 3.87 3.42
N LYS A 35 10.98 2.74 3.09
CA LYS A 35 10.68 2.31 1.71
C LYS A 35 9.24 2.58 1.26
N GLU A 36 8.54 3.52 1.90
CA GLU A 36 7.18 3.93 1.54
C GLU A 36 7.06 4.32 0.07
N LEU A 37 8.04 5.05 -0.46
CA LEU A 37 8.03 5.48 -1.86
C LEU A 37 8.13 4.30 -2.84
N GLU A 38 8.91 3.26 -2.50
CA GLU A 38 9.03 2.06 -3.33
C GLU A 38 7.75 1.23 -3.31
N LEU A 39 7.18 1.03 -2.12
CA LEU A 39 5.91 0.33 -1.95
C LEU A 39 4.80 1.01 -2.77
N LEU A 40 4.66 2.33 -2.64
CA LEU A 40 3.68 3.12 -3.39
C LEU A 40 3.92 3.02 -4.90
N LYS A 41 5.17 2.92 -5.36
CA LYS A 41 5.48 2.76 -6.78
C LYS A 41 5.06 1.38 -7.29
N ARG A 42 5.39 0.31 -6.56
CA ARG A 42 4.97 -1.06 -6.89
C ARG A 42 3.45 -1.19 -6.93
N LEU A 43 2.76 -0.61 -5.95
CA LEU A 43 1.30 -0.57 -5.93
C LEU A 43 0.74 0.13 -7.17
N GLN A 44 1.30 1.26 -7.60
CA GLN A 44 0.86 1.93 -8.84
C GLN A 44 1.06 1.02 -10.06
N GLU A 45 2.22 0.37 -10.18
CA GLU A 45 2.53 -0.51 -11.32
C GLU A 45 1.62 -1.74 -11.37
N LYS A 46 1.28 -2.31 -10.21
CA LYS A 46 0.44 -3.53 -10.12
C LYS A 46 -1.05 -3.24 -10.21
N THR A 47 -1.51 -2.17 -9.57
CA THR A 47 -2.94 -1.82 -9.52
C THR A 47 -3.38 -0.95 -10.70
N GLY A 48 -2.42 -0.32 -11.40
CA GLY A 48 -2.67 0.69 -12.42
C GLY A 48 -3.19 2.03 -11.87
N LYS A 49 -3.37 2.14 -10.55
CA LYS A 49 -3.87 3.34 -9.88
C LYS A 49 -2.78 4.39 -9.76
N THR A 50 -3.17 5.65 -9.73
CA THR A 50 -2.28 6.77 -9.37
C THR A 50 -1.98 6.78 -7.87
N ARG A 51 -0.95 7.53 -7.45
CA ARG A 51 -0.66 7.75 -6.03
C ARG A 51 -1.89 8.22 -5.26
N GLU A 52 -2.58 9.25 -5.75
CA GLU A 52 -3.76 9.82 -5.10
C GLU A 52 -4.89 8.79 -4.94
N GLU A 53 -5.12 7.96 -5.94
CA GLU A 53 -6.09 6.87 -5.85
C GLU A 53 -5.70 5.84 -4.79
N ILE A 54 -4.41 5.50 -4.66
CA ILE A 54 -3.93 4.59 -3.61
C ILE A 54 -4.08 5.24 -2.23
N PHE A 55 -3.76 6.53 -2.10
CA PHE A 55 -3.93 7.28 -0.85
C PHE A 55 -5.40 7.33 -0.42
N ASN A 56 -6.32 7.56 -1.37
CA ASN A 56 -7.76 7.56 -1.12
C ASN A 56 -8.28 6.16 -0.80
N TRP A 57 -7.85 5.15 -1.55
CA TRP A 57 -8.31 3.77 -1.40
C TRP A 57 -7.89 3.15 -0.07
N LEU A 58 -6.66 3.41 0.35
CA LEU A 58 -6.11 2.92 1.62
C LEU A 58 -6.43 3.85 2.78
N HIS A 59 -7.22 4.92 2.55
CA HIS A 59 -7.56 5.93 3.54
C HIS A 59 -6.34 6.39 4.36
N ILE A 60 -5.24 6.63 3.65
CA ILE A 60 -3.97 7.07 4.20
C ILE A 60 -4.05 8.59 4.51
N MET A 61 -4.94 9.33 3.85
CA MET A 61 -5.30 10.69 4.26
C MET A 61 -6.66 10.70 4.95
N GLY A 62 -6.63 10.90 6.27
CA GLY A 62 -7.73 11.32 7.12
C GLY A 62 -7.22 12.41 8.05
#